data_AF-A0A7C3M337-F1
#
_entry.id   AF-A0A7C3M337-F1
#
_cell.length_a   1.000
_cell.length_b   1.000
_cell.length_c   1.000
_cell.angle_alpha   90.00
_cell.angle_beta   90.00
_cell.angle_gamma   90.00
#
_symmetry.space_group_name_H-M   'P 1'
#
loop_
_entity.id
_entity.type
_entity.pdbx_description
1 polymer ?
#
loop_
_entity_poly.entity_id
_entity_poly.type
_entity_poly.pdbx_seq_one_letter_code
_entity_poly.pdbx_strand_id
1 'polypeptide(L)'
;MKRIILMLILAIGSIKAYNCLSTHERNQLGLSTSPNDFGYIPNYIQCNKNHSNLEKFVCNNKDYLLMFHYLSEANIHFWEKNYKQELNHKTWNKKSMSHWKKKYNNKKINSNYLCFDLKNETTDLQGGESPYKKVEIFDKVFFLQENQHGTTLTSRNGYKIYLGKSCDVLDSKRQKGYWYYDDGEYKIKLGTDKKDSFDEEIDLEKYNCTLEKVSVFKSK
;
A
#
# COMPACT_ATOMS: atom_id res chain seq x y z
N MET A 1 26.16 -21.87 8.35
CA MET A 1 25.21 -21.97 7.22
C MET A 1 23.81 -22.49 7.59
N LYS A 2 23.65 -23.52 8.43
CA LYS A 2 22.31 -24.04 8.80
C LYS A 2 21.42 -23.10 9.67
N ARG A 3 22.00 -22.20 10.47
CA ARG A 3 21.24 -21.28 11.35
C ARG A 3 20.63 -20.06 10.64
N ILE A 4 21.21 -19.61 9.52
CA ILE A 4 20.71 -18.45 8.75
C ILE A 4 19.48 -18.84 7.93
N ILE A 5 19.45 -20.07 7.40
CA ILE A 5 18.31 -20.60 6.62
C ILE A 5 17.06 -20.79 7.51
N LEU A 6 17.24 -21.05 8.81
CA LEU A 6 16.15 -21.24 9.76
C LEU A 6 15.39 -19.93 10.06
N MET A 7 16.06 -18.78 10.06
CA MET A 7 15.40 -17.46 10.26
C MET A 7 14.56 -17.03 9.04
N LEU A 8 14.97 -17.38 7.82
CA LEU A 8 14.23 -17.09 6.59
C LEU A 8 12.87 -17.82 6.51
N ILE A 9 12.78 -19.01 7.12
CA ILE A 9 11.54 -19.81 7.14
C ILE A 9 10.58 -19.30 8.23
N LEU A 10 11.11 -18.83 9.36
CA LEU A 10 10.32 -18.25 10.45
C LEU A 10 9.69 -16.88 10.11
N ALA A 11 10.31 -16.11 9.21
CA ALA A 11 9.74 -14.85 8.72
C ALA A 11 8.46 -15.05 7.88
N ILE A 12 8.26 -16.23 7.27
CA ILE A 12 7.10 -16.52 6.41
C ILE A 12 5.91 -17.05 7.23
N GLY A 13 6.17 -17.71 8.37
CA GLY A 13 5.13 -18.32 9.21
C GLY A 13 4.24 -17.33 9.98
N SER A 14 4.66 -16.06 10.07
CA SER A 14 4.03 -15.06 10.94
C SER A 14 3.55 -13.80 10.21
N ILE A 15 3.57 -13.76 8.88
CA ILE A 15 2.95 -12.65 8.11
C ILE A 15 1.43 -12.86 8.05
N LYS A 16 0.81 -13.08 9.21
CA LYS A 16 -0.58 -12.71 9.47
C LYS A 16 -0.59 -11.28 9.98
N ALA A 17 -0.18 -10.36 9.12
CA ALA A 17 -0.65 -8.99 9.22
C ALA A 17 -1.37 -8.71 7.90
N TYR A 18 -2.69 -8.93 7.93
CA TYR A 18 -3.66 -8.47 6.93
C TYR A 18 -3.81 -6.94 6.95
N ASN A 19 -2.78 -6.22 7.38
CA ASN A 19 -2.87 -4.79 7.58
C ASN A 19 -2.62 -4.14 6.23
N CYS A 20 -3.66 -3.53 5.69
CA CYS A 20 -3.54 -2.78 4.45
C CYS A 20 -2.59 -1.60 4.60
N LEU A 21 -2.45 -1.08 5.83
CA LEU A 21 -1.59 0.05 6.14
C LEU A 21 -0.36 -0.38 6.96
N SER A 22 0.79 0.18 6.61
CA SER A 22 1.98 0.21 7.45
C SER A 22 1.76 1.15 8.64
N THR A 23 2.66 1.10 9.63
CA THR A 23 2.61 2.07 10.74
C THR A 23 2.84 3.50 10.25
N HIS A 24 3.71 3.70 9.26
CA HIS A 24 3.96 5.02 8.66
C HIS A 24 2.70 5.55 7.96
N GLU A 25 2.09 4.74 7.10
CA GLU A 25 0.83 5.09 6.41
C GLU A 25 -0.28 5.42 7.42
N ARG A 26 -0.44 4.60 8.47
CA ARG A 26 -1.44 4.88 9.54
C ARG A 26 -1.18 6.20 10.26
N ASN A 27 0.08 6.52 10.54
CA ASN A 27 0.42 7.76 11.21
C ASN A 27 0.12 8.96 10.30
N GLN A 28 0.46 8.89 9.02
CA GLN A 28 0.14 9.97 8.07
C GLN A 28 -1.37 10.18 7.93
N LEU A 29 -2.14 9.09 7.84
CA LEU A 29 -3.61 9.15 7.77
C LEU A 29 -4.27 9.54 9.10
N GLY A 30 -3.60 9.32 10.23
CA GLY A 30 -4.11 9.61 11.58
C GLY A 30 -3.70 10.98 12.12
N LEU A 31 -2.74 11.65 11.49
CA LEU A 31 -2.38 13.05 11.79
C LEU A 31 -3.45 14.04 11.28
N SER A 32 -4.33 13.60 10.37
CA SER A 32 -5.59 14.27 10.05
C SER A 32 -6.69 13.84 11.03
N THR A 33 -6.59 14.26 12.30
CA THR A 33 -7.65 14.23 13.34
C THR A 33 -8.21 12.87 13.80
N SER A 34 -8.74 12.83 15.03
CA SER A 34 -9.41 11.65 15.60
C SER A 34 -10.66 11.29 14.78
N PRO A 35 -11.10 10.01 14.70
CA PRO A 35 -12.27 9.64 13.91
C PRO A 35 -13.60 10.32 14.25
N ASN A 36 -13.65 11.02 15.37
CA ASN A 36 -14.81 11.80 15.85
C ASN A 36 -14.69 13.30 15.57
N ASP A 37 -13.55 13.79 15.07
CA ASP A 37 -13.25 15.21 14.81
C ASP A 37 -13.45 15.61 13.33
N PHE A 38 -13.95 14.70 12.50
CA PHE A 38 -14.18 14.86 11.04
C PHE A 38 -15.31 15.84 10.67
N GLY A 39 -15.39 16.99 11.34
CA GLY A 39 -16.54 17.88 11.40
C GLY A 39 -16.95 18.57 10.09
N TYR A 40 -16.15 18.51 9.02
CA TYR A 40 -16.47 19.18 7.74
C TYR A 40 -16.73 18.21 6.58
N ILE A 41 -15.89 17.18 6.40
CA ILE A 41 -16.04 16.19 5.34
C ILE A 41 -16.48 14.83 5.94
N PRO A 42 -17.73 14.40 5.72
CA PRO A 42 -18.18 13.11 6.20
C PRO A 42 -17.42 11.96 5.50
N ASN A 43 -17.24 10.84 6.20
CA ASN A 43 -16.75 9.61 5.59
C ASN A 43 -17.79 9.05 4.59
N TYR A 44 -17.34 8.45 3.49
CA TYR A 44 -18.18 7.65 2.60
C TYR A 44 -18.93 6.53 3.32
N ILE A 45 -18.27 5.89 4.28
CA ILE A 45 -18.80 4.77 5.06
C ILE A 45 -19.48 5.32 6.31
N GLN A 46 -20.80 5.14 6.38
CA GLN A 46 -21.58 5.41 7.58
C GLN A 46 -21.82 4.11 8.33
N CYS A 47 -21.25 3.99 9.52
CA CYS A 47 -21.35 2.76 10.30
C CYS A 47 -22.68 2.63 11.09
N ASN A 48 -23.83 2.72 10.39
CA ASN A 48 -25.18 2.61 10.95
C ASN A 48 -25.97 1.37 10.46
N LYS A 49 -27.03 1.00 11.19
CA LYS A 49 -27.64 -0.36 11.24
C LYS A 49 -28.04 -1.06 9.91
N ASN A 50 -28.04 -0.42 8.74
CA ASN A 50 -28.45 -1.02 7.45
C ASN A 50 -27.28 -1.17 6.45
N HIS A 51 -26.26 -1.94 6.82
CA HIS A 51 -25.01 -2.03 6.08
C HIS A 51 -25.03 -3.02 4.89
N SER A 52 -24.52 -2.59 3.75
CA SER A 52 -24.00 -3.48 2.70
C SER A 52 -22.85 -4.36 3.22
N ASN A 53 -22.48 -5.42 2.47
CA ASN A 53 -21.35 -6.27 2.83
C ASN A 53 -20.04 -5.47 2.98
N LEU A 54 -19.84 -4.48 2.11
CA LEU A 54 -18.70 -3.55 2.17
C LEU A 54 -18.70 -2.73 3.44
N GLU A 55 -19.82 -2.08 3.77
CA GLU A 55 -19.93 -1.30 5.00
C GLU A 55 -19.72 -2.17 6.25
N LYS A 56 -20.26 -3.40 6.30
CA LYS A 56 -20.02 -4.33 7.43
C LYS A 56 -18.53 -4.65 7.58
N PHE A 57 -17.83 -4.91 6.49
CA PHE A 57 -16.41 -5.22 6.53
C PHE A 57 -15.58 -4.02 6.99
N VAL A 58 -15.83 -2.84 6.40
CA VAL A 58 -15.07 -1.62 6.71
C VAL A 58 -15.33 -1.17 8.14
N CYS A 59 -16.57 -1.17 8.61
CA CYS A 59 -16.89 -0.78 9.98
C CYS A 59 -16.29 -1.70 11.05
N ASN A 60 -15.98 -2.95 10.69
CA ASN A 60 -15.28 -3.90 11.56
C ASN A 60 -13.75 -3.83 11.43
N ASN A 61 -13.21 -2.95 10.58
CA ASN A 61 -11.77 -2.82 10.35
C ASN A 61 -11.34 -1.36 10.31
N LYS A 62 -10.67 -0.92 11.39
CA LYS A 62 -10.24 0.46 11.59
C LYS A 62 -9.34 0.99 10.47
N ASP A 63 -8.45 0.16 9.90
CA ASP A 63 -7.57 0.58 8.82
C ASP A 63 -8.39 0.94 7.57
N TYR A 64 -9.33 0.10 7.16
CA TYR A 64 -10.18 0.42 6.00
C TYR A 64 -11.10 1.61 6.29
N LEU A 65 -11.62 1.77 7.51
CA LEU A 65 -12.44 2.92 7.85
C LEU A 65 -11.65 4.23 7.72
N LEU A 66 -10.39 4.21 8.18
CA LEU A 66 -9.45 5.33 8.03
C LEU A 66 -9.12 5.62 6.57
N MET A 67 -8.83 4.59 5.77
CA MET A 67 -8.57 4.75 4.34
C MET A 67 -9.77 5.33 3.59
N PHE A 68 -10.99 4.86 3.88
CA PHE A 68 -12.20 5.40 3.27
C PHE A 68 -12.45 6.84 3.69
N HIS A 69 -12.13 7.21 4.93
CA HIS A 69 -12.22 8.59 5.37
C HIS A 69 -11.29 9.48 4.54
N TYR A 70 -10.01 9.12 4.48
CA TYR A 70 -9.01 9.90 3.76
C TYR A 70 -9.28 9.98 2.26
N LEU A 71 -9.76 8.89 1.64
CA LEU A 71 -10.25 8.92 0.26
C LEU A 71 -11.43 9.89 0.08
N SER A 72 -12.30 10.03 1.08
CA SER A 72 -13.42 10.98 1.05
C SER A 72 -12.91 12.42 1.00
N GLU A 73 -11.94 12.75 1.86
CA GLU A 73 -11.29 14.07 1.88
C GLU A 73 -10.55 14.36 0.58
N ALA A 74 -9.69 13.44 0.15
CA ALA A 74 -8.92 13.57 -1.09
C ALA A 74 -9.82 13.85 -2.30
N ASN A 75 -10.94 13.14 -2.39
CA ASN A 75 -11.88 13.31 -3.49
C ASN A 75 -12.57 14.68 -3.43
N ILE A 76 -13.13 15.07 -2.28
CA ILE A 76 -13.78 16.38 -2.17
C ILE A 76 -12.79 17.50 -2.48
N HIS A 77 -11.61 17.49 -1.86
CA HIS A 77 -10.59 18.51 -2.13
C HIS A 77 -10.17 18.56 -3.61
N PHE A 78 -9.99 17.40 -4.24
CA PHE A 78 -9.70 17.34 -5.67
C PHE A 78 -10.79 18.02 -6.50
N TRP A 79 -12.06 17.70 -6.27
CA TRP A 79 -13.15 18.25 -7.07
C TRP A 79 -13.42 19.72 -6.77
N GLU A 80 -13.39 20.15 -5.52
CA GLU A 80 -13.57 21.57 -5.17
C GLU A 80 -12.46 22.44 -5.75
N LYS A 81 -11.22 21.97 -5.71
CA LYS A 81 -10.06 22.64 -6.33
C LYS A 81 -10.21 22.75 -7.85
N ASN A 82 -10.57 21.66 -8.53
CA ASN A 82 -10.64 21.62 -9.99
C ASN A 82 -11.85 22.38 -10.54
N TYR A 83 -12.98 22.38 -9.82
CA TYR A 83 -14.22 23.01 -10.26
C TYR A 83 -14.48 24.38 -9.63
N LYS A 84 -13.62 24.82 -8.70
CA LYS A 84 -13.70 26.11 -7.98
C LYS A 84 -15.08 26.37 -7.36
N GLN A 85 -15.70 25.33 -6.82
CA GLN A 85 -17.01 25.38 -6.20
C GLN A 85 -17.05 24.45 -4.99
N GLU A 86 -17.78 24.85 -3.94
CA GLU A 86 -18.05 23.99 -2.79
C GLU A 86 -19.06 22.90 -3.18
N LEU A 87 -18.78 21.66 -2.79
CA LEU A 87 -19.64 20.54 -3.08
C LEU A 87 -20.65 20.32 -1.96
N ASN A 88 -21.85 19.83 -2.30
CA ASN A 88 -22.71 19.20 -1.31
C ASN A 88 -22.11 17.84 -0.90
N HIS A 89 -21.30 17.83 0.16
CA HIS A 89 -20.53 16.66 0.60
C HIS A 89 -21.39 15.40 0.76
N LYS A 90 -22.59 15.53 1.34
CA LYS A 90 -23.51 14.40 1.55
C LYS A 90 -23.95 13.76 0.22
N THR A 91 -24.31 14.59 -0.76
CA THR A 91 -24.74 14.12 -2.08
C THR A 91 -23.58 13.51 -2.84
N TRP A 92 -22.41 14.13 -2.75
CA TRP A 92 -21.19 13.64 -3.39
C TRP A 92 -20.78 12.28 -2.83
N ASN A 93 -20.68 12.16 -1.51
CA ASN A 93 -20.36 10.90 -0.83
C ASN A 93 -21.31 9.76 -1.19
N LYS A 94 -22.62 10.04 -1.31
CA LYS A 94 -23.60 9.02 -1.72
C LYS A 94 -23.31 8.49 -3.13
N LYS A 95 -22.91 9.37 -4.06
CA LYS A 95 -22.53 8.99 -5.43
C LYS A 95 -21.24 8.16 -5.43
N SER A 96 -20.20 8.63 -4.75
CA SER A 96 -18.92 7.91 -4.60
C SER A 96 -19.11 6.55 -3.94
N MET A 97 -19.92 6.46 -2.89
CA MET A 97 -20.22 5.20 -2.21
C MET A 97 -20.99 4.20 -3.11
N SER A 98 -21.81 4.69 -4.04
CA SER A 98 -22.49 3.81 -5.02
C SER A 98 -21.48 3.09 -5.92
N HIS A 99 -20.42 3.77 -6.35
CA HIS A 99 -19.32 3.17 -7.12
C HIS A 99 -18.67 2.01 -6.33
N TRP A 100 -18.28 2.27 -5.08
CA TRP A 100 -17.67 1.27 -4.20
C TRP A 100 -18.59 0.10 -3.87
N LYS A 101 -19.88 0.38 -3.60
CA LYS A 101 -20.90 -0.67 -3.43
C LYS A 101 -20.97 -1.52 -4.69
N LYS A 102 -21.15 -0.95 -5.88
CA LYS A 102 -21.23 -1.72 -7.15
C LYS A 102 -20.01 -2.63 -7.35
N LYS A 103 -18.82 -2.16 -6.98
CA LYS A 103 -17.55 -2.89 -7.11
C LYS A 103 -17.40 -4.06 -6.12
N TYR A 104 -18.00 -3.99 -4.92
CA TYR A 104 -17.81 -4.98 -3.85
C TYR A 104 -19.07 -5.61 -3.24
N ASN A 105 -20.29 -5.28 -3.69
CA ASN A 105 -21.53 -5.69 -2.97
C ASN A 105 -21.82 -7.20 -3.01
N ASN A 106 -21.36 -7.92 -4.04
CA ASN A 106 -21.95 -9.21 -4.41
C ASN A 106 -21.10 -10.45 -4.10
N LYS A 107 -20.00 -10.33 -3.36
CA LYS A 107 -19.14 -11.47 -2.97
C LYS A 107 -18.46 -11.23 -1.63
N LYS A 108 -17.84 -12.27 -1.06
CA LYS A 108 -16.85 -12.13 0.01
C LYS A 108 -15.78 -11.12 -0.44
N ILE A 109 -15.54 -10.11 0.39
CA ILE A 109 -14.59 -9.04 0.06
C ILE A 109 -13.18 -9.60 0.02
N ASN A 110 -12.51 -9.37 -1.11
CA ASN A 110 -11.09 -9.60 -1.22
C ASN A 110 -10.38 -8.37 -0.65
N SER A 111 -9.80 -8.52 0.54
CA SER A 111 -9.13 -7.45 1.26
C SER A 111 -7.93 -6.89 0.49
N ASN A 112 -7.17 -7.70 -0.25
CA ASN A 112 -6.05 -7.21 -1.07
C ASN A 112 -6.54 -6.31 -2.20
N TYR A 113 -7.65 -6.69 -2.84
CA TYR A 113 -8.23 -5.89 -3.92
C TYR A 113 -8.77 -4.57 -3.37
N LEU A 114 -9.49 -4.61 -2.25
CA LEU A 114 -10.00 -3.40 -1.61
C LEU A 114 -8.87 -2.48 -1.15
N CYS A 115 -7.86 -3.03 -0.51
CA CYS A 115 -6.67 -2.30 -0.07
C CYS A 115 -5.99 -1.60 -1.24
N PHE A 116 -5.66 -2.36 -2.30
CA PHE A 116 -5.00 -1.83 -3.48
C PHE A 116 -5.84 -0.75 -4.17
N ASP A 117 -7.15 -1.00 -4.36
CA ASP A 117 -8.01 -0.06 -5.07
C ASP A 117 -8.19 1.25 -4.29
N LEU A 118 -8.28 1.19 -2.96
CA LEU A 118 -8.33 2.39 -2.11
C LEU A 118 -7.03 3.19 -2.21
N LYS A 119 -5.88 2.52 -2.13
CA LYS A 119 -4.58 3.19 -2.29
C LYS A 119 -4.44 3.83 -3.66
N ASN A 120 -4.79 3.10 -4.71
CA ASN A 120 -4.70 3.58 -6.08
C ASN A 120 -5.58 4.79 -6.33
N GLU A 121 -6.86 4.74 -5.96
CA GLU A 121 -7.77 5.87 -6.17
C GLU A 121 -7.34 7.09 -5.35
N THR A 122 -6.84 6.90 -4.12
CA THR A 122 -6.30 8.00 -3.32
C THR A 122 -5.06 8.62 -3.97
N THR A 123 -4.10 7.78 -4.40
CA THR A 123 -2.89 8.25 -5.08
C THR A 123 -3.21 8.97 -6.38
N ASP A 124 -4.17 8.49 -7.16
CA ASP A 124 -4.58 9.13 -8.41
C ASP A 124 -5.25 10.51 -8.15
N LEU A 125 -5.90 10.71 -6.99
CA LEU A 125 -6.50 11.99 -6.59
C LEU A 125 -5.48 12.99 -6.03
N GLN A 126 -4.47 12.53 -5.29
CA GLN A 126 -3.51 13.39 -4.60
C GLN A 126 -2.17 13.57 -5.32
N GLY A 127 -1.85 12.70 -6.28
CA GLY A 127 -0.53 12.70 -6.91
C GLY A 127 0.59 12.49 -5.87
N GLY A 128 1.60 13.35 -5.91
CA GLY A 128 2.78 13.27 -5.03
C GLY A 128 2.52 13.56 -3.55
N GLU A 129 1.32 14.02 -3.18
CA GLU A 129 0.92 14.21 -1.78
C GLU A 129 0.34 12.95 -1.14
N SER A 130 0.18 11.87 -1.92
CA SER A 130 -0.37 10.61 -1.41
C SER A 130 0.55 9.96 -0.38
N PRO A 131 0.01 9.44 0.74
CA PRO A 131 0.78 8.65 1.69
C PRO A 131 1.15 7.26 1.14
N TYR A 132 0.57 6.87 0.00
CA TYR A 132 0.79 5.56 -0.59
C TYR A 132 1.79 5.63 -1.75
N LYS A 133 2.97 5.10 -1.47
CA LYS A 133 4.09 4.94 -2.41
C LYS A 133 3.76 3.92 -3.49
N LYS A 134 3.54 4.37 -4.72
CA LYS A 134 3.07 3.57 -5.86
C LYS A 134 4.25 3.34 -6.81
N VAL A 135 4.54 2.07 -7.12
CA VAL A 135 5.62 1.70 -8.04
C VAL A 135 5.10 0.81 -9.16
N GLU A 136 5.70 0.93 -10.33
CA GLU A 136 5.47 0.02 -11.45
C GLU A 136 6.74 -0.77 -11.72
N ILE A 137 6.64 -2.10 -11.57
CA ILE A 137 7.73 -3.03 -11.88
C ILE A 137 7.15 -4.30 -12.51
N PHE A 138 7.87 -4.89 -13.45
CA PHE A 138 7.50 -6.08 -14.21
C PHE A 138 6.09 -5.96 -14.82
N ASP A 139 5.80 -4.80 -15.42
CA ASP A 139 4.51 -4.44 -16.04
C ASP A 139 3.33 -4.54 -15.05
N LYS A 140 3.58 -4.27 -13.78
CA LYS A 140 2.60 -4.37 -12.70
C LYS A 140 2.77 -3.24 -11.70
N VAL A 141 1.63 -2.74 -11.26
CA VAL A 141 1.57 -1.76 -10.18
C VAL A 141 1.60 -2.46 -8.83
N PHE A 142 2.42 -1.92 -7.93
CA PHE A 142 2.54 -2.31 -6.53
C PHE A 142 2.44 -1.09 -5.63
N PHE A 143 2.06 -1.34 -4.38
CA PHE A 143 2.28 -0.38 -3.30
C PHE A 143 3.43 -0.82 -2.41
N LEU A 144 4.30 0.13 -2.13
CA LEU A 144 5.48 -0.05 -1.29
C LEU A 144 5.10 0.16 0.18
N GLN A 145 5.42 -0.83 1.00
CA GLN A 145 5.11 -0.81 2.43
C GLN A 145 6.32 -1.19 3.26
N GLU A 146 6.81 -0.23 4.03
CA GLU A 146 7.90 -0.45 4.96
C GLU A 146 7.45 -1.21 6.22
N ASN A 147 8.36 -2.03 6.74
CA ASN A 147 8.23 -2.66 8.03
C ASN A 147 9.60 -2.79 8.72
N GLN A 148 9.61 -3.35 9.92
CA GLN A 148 10.83 -3.49 10.72
C GLN A 148 11.91 -4.37 10.08
N HIS A 149 11.57 -5.24 9.12
CA HIS A 149 12.48 -6.19 8.48
C HIS A 149 12.91 -5.78 7.06
N GLY A 150 12.25 -4.81 6.44
CA GLY A 150 12.51 -4.41 5.07
C GLY A 150 11.31 -3.72 4.47
N THR A 151 11.10 -3.93 3.18
CA THR A 151 10.03 -3.31 2.40
C THR A 151 9.28 -4.39 1.64
N THR A 152 7.96 -4.27 1.54
CA THR A 152 7.13 -5.20 0.75
C THR A 152 6.40 -4.42 -0.33
N LEU A 153 6.54 -4.88 -1.56
CA LEU A 153 5.74 -4.47 -2.70
C LEU A 153 4.53 -5.41 -2.78
N THR A 154 3.32 -4.87 -2.72
CA THR A 154 2.09 -5.67 -2.82
C THR A 154 1.26 -5.24 -4.03
N SER A 155 0.99 -6.17 -4.93
CA SER A 155 0.11 -5.94 -6.09
C SER A 155 -1.36 -6.13 -5.71
N ARG A 156 -2.24 -5.73 -6.63
CA ARG A 156 -3.69 -5.90 -6.47
C ARG A 156 -4.12 -7.32 -6.16
N ASN A 157 -3.52 -8.32 -6.82
CA ASN A 157 -3.89 -9.72 -6.61
C ASN A 157 -3.25 -10.35 -5.37
N GLY A 158 -2.51 -9.58 -4.57
CA GLY A 158 -1.81 -10.06 -3.38
C GLY A 158 -0.51 -10.77 -3.69
N TYR A 159 0.00 -10.70 -4.92
CA TYR A 159 1.38 -11.08 -5.20
C TYR A 159 2.31 -10.09 -4.50
N LYS A 160 3.32 -10.62 -3.81
CA LYS A 160 4.22 -9.84 -2.97
C LYS A 160 5.65 -10.02 -3.41
N ILE A 161 6.41 -8.94 -3.38
CA ILE A 161 7.87 -8.97 -3.49
C ILE A 161 8.43 -8.32 -2.23
N TYR A 162 9.23 -9.08 -1.50
CA TYR A 162 9.92 -8.61 -0.31
C TYR A 162 11.32 -8.16 -0.66
N LEU A 163 11.67 -6.94 -0.26
CA LEU A 163 12.99 -6.31 -0.36
C LEU A 163 13.59 -6.25 1.04
N GLY A 164 14.51 -7.17 1.35
CA GLY A 164 15.10 -7.29 2.68
C GLY A 164 16.21 -6.28 2.95
N LYS A 165 16.50 -5.99 4.23
CA LYS A 165 17.62 -5.10 4.62
C LYS A 165 18.99 -5.60 4.18
N SER A 166 19.11 -6.91 3.97
CA SER A 166 20.32 -7.56 3.44
C SER A 166 20.45 -7.46 1.91
N CYS A 167 19.61 -6.65 1.26
CA CYS A 167 19.57 -6.46 -0.20
C CYS A 167 19.09 -7.71 -0.95
N ASP A 168 18.56 -8.70 -0.23
CA ASP A 168 17.93 -9.88 -0.77
C ASP A 168 16.50 -9.58 -1.23
N VAL A 169 16.05 -10.32 -2.23
CA VAL A 169 14.68 -10.28 -2.70
C VAL A 169 14.06 -11.66 -2.63
N LEU A 170 12.81 -11.73 -2.18
CA LEU A 170 11.99 -12.93 -2.21
C LEU A 170 10.57 -12.60 -2.64
N ASP A 171 10.07 -13.22 -3.71
CA ASP A 171 8.67 -13.08 -4.09
C ASP A 171 7.77 -14.11 -3.39
N SER A 172 6.45 -13.92 -3.50
CA SER A 172 5.46 -14.86 -2.93
C SER A 172 5.44 -16.24 -3.61
N LYS A 173 6.15 -16.41 -4.74
CA LYS A 173 6.38 -17.70 -5.42
C LYS A 173 7.74 -18.30 -5.04
N ARG A 174 8.43 -17.74 -4.05
CA ARG A 174 9.77 -18.14 -3.55
C ARG A 174 10.90 -17.96 -4.56
N GLN A 175 10.70 -17.17 -5.60
CA GLN A 175 11.76 -16.72 -6.50
C GLN A 175 12.66 -15.74 -5.73
N LYS A 176 13.95 -16.04 -5.72
CA LYS A 176 14.97 -15.24 -5.03
C LYS A 176 15.61 -14.23 -5.96
N GLY A 177 16.22 -13.21 -5.37
CA GLY A 177 16.88 -12.16 -6.11
C GLY A 177 17.66 -11.21 -5.21
N TYR A 178 17.93 -10.02 -5.72
CA TYR A 178 18.56 -8.93 -4.97
C TYR A 178 18.06 -7.58 -5.49
N TRP A 179 18.14 -6.57 -4.64
CA TRP A 179 17.82 -5.19 -4.97
C TRP A 179 18.93 -4.26 -4.51
N TYR A 180 19.11 -3.15 -5.19
CA TYR A 180 20.15 -2.17 -4.90
C TYR A 180 19.81 -0.85 -5.56
N TYR A 181 20.36 0.22 -5.00
CA TYR A 181 20.32 1.55 -5.58
C TYR A 181 21.59 1.79 -6.40
N ASP A 182 21.42 2.29 -7.61
CA ASP A 182 22.48 2.55 -8.57
C ASP A 182 22.02 3.58 -9.60
N ASP A 183 22.81 4.63 -9.78
CA ASP A 183 22.58 5.69 -10.77
C ASP A 183 21.19 6.36 -10.68
N GLY A 184 20.79 6.77 -9.47
CA GLY A 184 19.52 7.47 -9.27
C GLY A 184 18.29 6.58 -9.13
N GLU A 185 18.41 5.27 -9.34
CA GLU A 185 17.26 4.36 -9.37
C GLU A 185 17.45 3.14 -8.45
N TYR A 186 16.33 2.61 -7.96
CA TYR A 186 16.28 1.32 -7.26
C TYR A 186 16.10 0.21 -8.28
N LYS A 187 17.12 -0.63 -8.42
CA LYS A 187 17.14 -1.77 -9.34
C LYS A 187 16.77 -3.04 -8.60
N ILE A 188 15.90 -3.84 -9.18
CA ILE A 188 15.48 -5.15 -8.68
C ILE A 188 15.84 -6.23 -9.69
N LYS A 189 16.41 -7.34 -9.20
CA LYS A 189 16.57 -8.58 -9.98
C LYS A 189 15.85 -9.72 -9.29
N LEU A 190 15.01 -10.46 -10.03
CA LEU A 190 14.32 -11.67 -9.58
C LEU A 190 14.65 -12.85 -10.50
N GLY A 191 15.22 -13.91 -9.94
CA GLY A 191 15.69 -15.05 -10.73
C GLY A 191 16.85 -14.70 -11.66
N THR A 192 16.90 -15.37 -12.82
CA THR A 192 17.97 -15.21 -13.81
C THR A 192 17.78 -13.96 -14.68
N ASP A 193 16.55 -13.69 -15.10
CA ASP A 193 16.27 -12.83 -16.25
C ASP A 193 15.39 -11.62 -15.95
N LYS A 194 14.62 -11.62 -14.85
CA LYS A 194 13.76 -10.48 -14.53
C LYS A 194 14.58 -9.40 -13.85
N LYS A 195 14.68 -8.25 -14.50
CA LYS A 195 15.28 -7.04 -13.96
C LYS A 195 14.34 -5.87 -14.23
N ASP A 196 14.26 -4.95 -13.29
CA ASP A 196 13.51 -3.71 -13.43
C ASP A 196 14.10 -2.63 -12.54
N SER A 197 13.62 -1.40 -12.69
CA SER A 197 13.90 -0.29 -11.79
C SER A 197 12.64 0.48 -11.39
N PHE A 198 12.76 1.23 -10.29
CA PHE A 198 11.76 2.18 -9.83
C PHE A 198 12.47 3.32 -9.10
N ASP A 199 11.80 4.45 -9.00
CA ASP A 199 12.28 5.75 -8.51
C ASP A 199 11.70 6.14 -7.13
N GLU A 200 10.71 5.39 -6.65
CA GLU A 200 10.12 5.60 -5.34
C GLU A 200 11.11 5.34 -4.20
N GLU A 201 11.29 6.34 -3.34
CA GLU A 201 12.35 6.36 -2.35
C GLU A 201 12.16 5.28 -1.28
N ILE A 202 13.25 4.53 -1.05
CA ILE A 202 13.44 3.62 0.06
C ILE A 202 14.59 4.16 0.90
N ASP A 203 14.43 4.19 2.23
CA ASP A 203 15.43 4.65 3.20
C ASP A 203 16.81 3.96 3.02
N LEU A 204 17.71 4.64 2.30
CA LEU A 204 19.04 4.13 1.97
C LEU A 204 19.99 4.16 3.15
N GLU A 205 19.81 5.08 4.10
CA GLU A 205 20.63 5.11 5.32
C GLU A 205 20.40 3.84 6.15
N LYS A 206 19.15 3.37 6.19
CA LYS A 206 18.75 2.17 6.93
C LYS A 206 19.15 0.86 6.25
N TYR A 207 19.09 0.78 4.92
CA TYR A 207 19.34 -0.48 4.21
C TYR A 207 20.74 -0.55 3.60
N ASN A 208 21.31 0.58 3.21
CA ASN A 208 22.60 0.71 2.54
C ASN A 208 22.79 -0.34 1.43
N CYS A 209 21.78 -0.49 0.55
CA CYS A 209 21.81 -1.48 -0.53
C CYS A 209 22.35 -0.83 -1.79
N THR A 210 23.67 -0.83 -1.94
CA THR A 210 24.38 -0.31 -3.12
C THR A 210 24.85 -1.43 -4.04
N LEU A 211 25.16 -1.09 -5.30
CA LEU A 211 25.75 -2.06 -6.24
C LEU A 211 27.01 -2.74 -5.68
N GLU A 212 27.89 -1.96 -5.03
CA GLU A 212 29.12 -2.45 -4.39
C GLU A 212 28.85 -3.49 -3.30
N LYS A 213 27.85 -3.25 -2.45
CA LYS A 213 27.50 -4.21 -1.41
C LYS A 213 27.03 -5.53 -2.00
N VAL A 214 26.19 -5.47 -3.04
CA VAL A 214 25.63 -6.67 -3.68
C VAL A 214 26.68 -7.45 -4.50
N SER A 215 27.67 -6.78 -5.10
CA SER A 215 28.74 -7.45 -5.84
C SER A 215 29.66 -8.28 -4.93
N VAL A 216 29.94 -7.80 -3.70
CA VAL A 216 30.71 -8.56 -2.68
C VAL A 216 30.01 -9.84 -2.23
N PHE A 217 28.66 -9.88 -2.25
CA PHE A 217 27.89 -11.09 -1.93
C PHE A 217 27.92 -12.16 -3.03
N LYS A 218 28.20 -11.79 -4.28
CA LYS A 218 28.26 -12.73 -5.41
C LYS A 218 29.64 -13.38 -5.58
N SER A 219 30.68 -12.78 -5.02
CA SER A 219 32.07 -13.25 -5.11
C SER A 219 32.49 -14.19 -3.97
N LYS A 220 31.56 -14.57 -3.08
CA LYS A 220 31.76 -15.53 -1.98
C LYS A 220 30.82 -16.71 -2.15
#